data_AF-A0A7Y4X8C0-F1
#
_entry.id   AF-A0A7Y4X8C0-F1
#
_cell.length_a   1.000
_cell.length_b   1.000
_cell.length_c   1.000
_cell.angle_alpha   90.00
_cell.angle_beta   90.00
_cell.angle_gamma   90.00
#
_symmetry.space_group_name_H-M   'P 1'
#
loop_
_entity.id
_entity.type
_entity.pdbx_description
1 polymer ?
#
loop_
_entity_poly.entity_id
_entity_poly.type
_entity_poly.pdbx_seq_one_letter_code
_entity_poly.pdbx_strand_id
1 'polypeptide(L)'
;MQAAKGDTSNPRFAYDRGVLEITMPSPEHELANYALARIFETIAEELDIDYTNLGATTFDREDLEKALEPDACFYVEQADLMRDKQRLAPLTDPPPELVIEVDVSSSSLNKLPIYASLGVREIWRWRQSGVAIMRLEDAGYHEQNASTVLPGVTTEQLTSLLQASRRMKRKDWRQEVRAVAQTLKN
;
A
#
# COMPACT_ATOMS: atom_id res chain seq x y z
N MET A 1 -40.33 -8.53 1.22
CA MET A 1 -39.11 -8.49 2.05
C MET A 1 -37.92 -8.63 1.11
N GLN A 2 -37.35 -7.52 0.65
CA GLN A 2 -36.23 -7.52 -0.30
C GLN A 2 -34.94 -7.75 0.48
N ALA A 3 -34.21 -8.82 0.16
CA ALA A 3 -32.85 -9.01 0.60
C ALA A 3 -31.96 -7.99 -0.12
N ALA A 4 -31.39 -7.04 0.63
CA ALA A 4 -30.32 -6.21 0.13
C ALA A 4 -29.13 -7.12 -0.17
N LYS A 5 -28.73 -7.16 -1.44
CA LYS A 5 -27.53 -7.86 -1.91
C LYS A 5 -26.34 -7.07 -1.36
N GLY A 6 -25.83 -7.48 -0.20
CA GLY A 6 -24.73 -6.80 0.48
C GLY A 6 -23.48 -6.81 -0.39
N ASP A 7 -22.88 -5.64 -0.56
CA ASP A 7 -21.52 -5.51 -1.07
C ASP A 7 -20.59 -6.43 -0.27
N THR A 8 -19.85 -7.30 -0.95
CA THR A 8 -19.00 -8.33 -0.34
C THR A 8 -17.60 -7.80 -0.02
N SER A 9 -17.46 -6.53 0.37
CA SER A 9 -16.15 -6.02 0.83
C SER A 9 -15.89 -6.49 2.25
N ASN A 10 -14.71 -7.04 2.50
CA ASN A 10 -14.30 -7.41 3.86
C ASN A 10 -14.04 -6.12 4.66
N PRO A 11 -14.51 -6.04 5.91
CA PRO A 11 -14.19 -4.89 6.76
C PRO A 11 -12.68 -4.81 7.02
N ARG A 12 -12.15 -3.58 7.05
CA ARG A 12 -10.77 -3.25 7.44
C ARG A 12 -10.73 -2.79 8.89
N PHE A 13 -9.67 -3.14 9.60
CA PHE A 13 -9.51 -2.86 11.03
C PHE A 13 -8.26 -2.03 11.31
N ALA A 14 -8.38 -1.05 12.21
CA ALA A 14 -7.26 -0.33 12.79
C ALA A 14 -7.49 -0.11 14.29
N TYR A 15 -6.46 -0.29 15.10
CA TYR A 15 -6.51 -0.17 16.55
C TYR A 15 -5.34 0.66 17.07
N ASP A 16 -5.63 1.61 17.95
CA ASP A 16 -4.63 2.40 18.67
C ASP A 16 -5.14 2.67 20.09
N ARG A 17 -4.47 2.11 21.11
CA ARG A 17 -4.67 2.41 22.55
C ARG A 17 -6.14 2.47 22.97
N GLY A 18 -6.87 1.39 22.71
CA GLY A 18 -8.28 1.25 23.11
C GLY A 18 -9.31 1.75 22.09
N VAL A 19 -8.88 2.39 20.99
CA VAL A 19 -9.77 2.84 19.93
C VAL A 19 -9.70 1.88 18.74
N LEU A 20 -10.82 1.21 18.44
CA LEU A 20 -10.99 0.37 17.25
C LEU A 20 -11.76 1.13 16.17
N GLU A 21 -11.16 1.25 14.98
CA GLU A 21 -11.82 1.71 13.77
C GLU A 21 -12.12 0.52 12.84
N ILE A 22 -13.35 0.49 12.31
CA ILE A 22 -13.79 -0.50 11.32
C ILE A 22 -14.25 0.27 10.08
N THR A 23 -13.64 -0.01 8.93
CA THR A 23 -13.95 0.66 7.66
C THR A 23 -14.43 -0.34 6.62
N MET A 24 -15.44 0.03 5.83
CA MET A 24 -15.91 -0.75 4.69
C MET A 24 -15.37 -0.14 3.39
N PRO A 25 -14.49 -0.85 2.66
CA PRO A 25 -13.96 -0.36 1.39
C PRO A 25 -15.07 -0.13 0.36
N SER A 26 -15.00 1.00 -0.34
CA SER A 26 -15.84 1.30 -1.49
C SER A 26 -15.26 0.68 -2.78
N PRO A 27 -16.05 0.57 -3.88
CA PRO A 27 -15.49 0.16 -5.17
C PRO A 27 -14.34 1.06 -5.67
N GLU A 28 -14.40 2.36 -5.41
CA GLU A 28 -13.31 3.29 -5.76
C GLU A 28 -12.03 2.97 -4.99
N HIS A 29 -12.17 2.65 -3.70
CA HIS A 29 -11.06 2.23 -2.85
C HIS A 29 -10.37 0.98 -3.42
N GLU A 30 -11.14 -0.08 -3.68
CA GLU A 30 -10.61 -1.34 -4.19
C GLU A 30 -9.96 -1.19 -5.57
N LEU A 31 -10.53 -0.38 -6.46
CA LEU A 31 -9.95 -0.10 -7.77
C LEU A 31 -8.61 0.64 -7.66
N ALA A 32 -8.50 1.62 -6.75
CA ALA A 32 -7.27 2.36 -6.53
C ALA A 32 -6.19 1.49 -5.88
N ASN A 33 -6.54 0.71 -4.85
CA ASN A 33 -5.63 -0.25 -4.21
C ASN A 33 -5.09 -1.25 -5.24
N TYR A 34 -5.99 -1.90 -5.98
CA TYR A 34 -5.61 -2.87 -7.01
C TYR A 34 -4.71 -2.24 -8.09
N ALA A 35 -5.01 -1.01 -8.53
CA ALA A 35 -4.17 -0.34 -9.52
C ALA A 35 -2.77 -0.03 -8.97
N LEU A 36 -2.65 0.51 -7.76
CA LEU A 36 -1.35 0.83 -7.15
C LEU A 36 -0.51 -0.42 -6.88
N ALA A 37 -1.12 -1.48 -6.32
CA ALA A 37 -0.44 -2.74 -6.10
C ALA A 37 0.09 -3.32 -7.43
N ARG A 38 -0.74 -3.28 -8.49
CA ARG A 38 -0.32 -3.74 -9.82
C ARG A 38 0.76 -2.85 -10.47
N ILE A 39 0.78 -1.55 -10.19
CA ILE A 39 1.85 -0.66 -10.63
C ILE A 39 3.17 -1.07 -9.97
N PHE A 40 3.16 -1.25 -8.64
CA PHE A 40 4.33 -1.73 -7.89
C PHE A 40 4.85 -3.04 -8.49
N GLU A 41 4.01 -4.07 -8.56
CA GLU A 41 4.39 -5.41 -9.03
C GLU A 41 4.99 -5.36 -10.44
N THR A 42 4.34 -4.64 -11.36
CA THR A 42 4.80 -4.56 -12.75
C THR A 42 6.12 -3.81 -12.87
N ILE A 43 6.34 -2.75 -12.10
CA ILE A 43 7.61 -2.02 -12.11
C ILE A 43 8.72 -2.87 -11.48
N ALA A 44 8.45 -3.52 -10.34
CA ALA A 44 9.40 -4.41 -9.69
C ALA A 44 9.83 -5.56 -10.61
N GLU A 45 8.87 -6.25 -11.24
CA GLU A 45 9.11 -7.30 -12.24
C GLU A 45 10.00 -6.81 -13.39
N GLU A 46 9.72 -5.61 -13.93
CA GLU A 46 10.51 -5.05 -15.01
C GLU A 46 11.93 -4.70 -14.55
N LEU A 47 12.08 -4.13 -13.36
CA LEU A 47 13.39 -3.75 -12.79
C LEU A 47 14.20 -4.94 -12.24
N ASP A 48 13.69 -6.18 -12.36
CA ASP A 48 14.30 -7.39 -11.78
C ASP A 48 14.49 -7.27 -10.26
N ILE A 49 13.53 -6.60 -9.60
CA ILE A 49 13.47 -6.44 -8.15
C ILE A 49 12.51 -7.50 -7.60
N ASP A 50 13.05 -8.42 -6.80
CA ASP A 50 12.24 -9.44 -6.13
C ASP A 50 11.43 -8.83 -4.97
N TYR A 51 10.28 -9.43 -4.67
CA TYR A 51 9.41 -8.96 -3.61
C TYR A 51 8.49 -10.06 -3.06
N THR A 52 8.07 -9.87 -1.80
CA THR A 52 6.96 -10.61 -1.20
C THR A 52 5.81 -9.65 -0.92
N ASN A 53 4.63 -9.91 -1.52
CA ASN A 53 3.40 -9.18 -1.28
C ASN A 53 2.53 -9.95 -0.28
N LEU A 54 2.29 -9.37 0.91
CA LEU A 54 1.39 -9.97 1.92
C LEU A 54 0.02 -9.29 1.95
N GLY A 55 -0.29 -8.44 0.97
CA GLY A 55 -1.58 -7.80 0.81
C GLY A 55 -2.01 -7.07 2.09
N ALA A 56 -3.26 -7.30 2.48
CA ALA A 56 -3.87 -6.71 3.66
C ALA A 56 -3.67 -7.58 4.92
N THR A 57 -2.46 -8.06 5.15
CA THR A 57 -2.17 -8.81 6.38
C THR A 57 -2.15 -7.85 7.56
N THR A 58 -2.88 -8.17 8.63
CA THR A 58 -2.91 -7.38 9.85
C THR A 58 -1.56 -7.42 10.58
N PHE A 59 -1.01 -6.24 10.89
CA PHE A 59 0.18 -6.06 11.71
C PHE A 59 -0.24 -5.73 13.14
N ASP A 60 -0.05 -6.67 14.06
CA ASP A 60 -0.48 -6.53 15.45
C ASP A 60 0.74 -6.44 16.39
N ARG A 61 1.01 -5.25 16.90
CA ARG A 61 2.05 -4.98 17.90
C ARG A 61 1.37 -4.77 19.25
N GLU A 62 1.06 -5.88 19.91
CA GLU A 62 0.48 -5.92 21.24
C GLU A 62 1.31 -5.10 22.25
N ASP A 63 2.64 -5.13 22.14
CA ASP A 63 3.56 -4.37 23.00
C ASP A 63 3.46 -2.85 22.83
N LEU A 64 2.90 -2.39 21.71
CA LEU A 64 2.62 -0.98 21.44
C LEU A 64 1.13 -0.62 21.60
N GLU A 65 0.28 -1.60 21.92
CA GLU A 65 -1.18 -1.51 21.90
C GLU A 65 -1.72 -0.97 20.56
N LYS A 66 -1.15 -1.47 19.45
CA LYS A 66 -1.47 -1.02 18.09
C LYS A 66 -1.62 -2.19 17.13
N ALA A 67 -2.70 -2.18 16.35
CA ALA A 67 -2.87 -3.09 15.24
C ALA A 67 -3.34 -2.33 14.00
N LEU A 68 -2.85 -2.72 12.82
CA LEU A 68 -3.22 -2.04 11.58
C LEU A 68 -3.21 -2.99 10.39
N GLU A 69 -4.22 -2.86 9.55
CA GLU A 69 -4.32 -3.56 8.28
C GLU A 69 -4.11 -2.57 7.12
N PRO A 70 -2.99 -2.65 6.37
CA PRO A 70 -2.79 -1.86 5.17
C PRO A 70 -3.65 -2.36 4.01
N ASP A 71 -3.80 -1.55 2.98
CA ASP A 71 -4.50 -1.98 1.76
C ASP A 71 -3.66 -2.96 0.94
N ALA A 72 -2.35 -2.74 0.93
CA ALA A 72 -1.34 -3.70 0.48
C ALA A 72 0.01 -3.40 1.16
N CYS A 73 0.87 -4.41 1.26
CA CYS A 73 2.22 -4.26 1.77
C CYS A 73 3.23 -5.12 0.99
N PHE A 74 4.44 -4.62 0.86
CA PHE A 74 5.50 -5.22 0.07
C PHE A 74 6.81 -5.25 0.85
N TYR A 75 7.44 -6.42 0.80
CA TYR A 75 8.80 -6.63 1.27
C TYR A 75 9.72 -6.76 0.07
N VAL A 76 10.84 -6.04 0.06
CA VAL A 76 11.76 -6.01 -1.08
C VAL A 76 13.14 -6.50 -0.67
N GLU A 77 13.78 -5.84 0.30
CA GLU A 77 15.06 -6.28 0.84
C GLU A 77 14.90 -7.53 1.71
N GLN A 78 13.75 -7.65 2.39
CA GLN A 78 13.41 -8.77 3.25
C GLN A 78 12.51 -9.82 2.54
N ALA A 79 12.42 -9.77 1.21
CA ALA A 79 11.53 -10.62 0.42
C ALA A 79 11.71 -12.12 0.75
N ASP A 80 12.95 -12.60 0.84
CA ASP A 80 13.28 -14.00 1.13
C ASP A 80 12.88 -14.43 2.55
N LEU A 81 13.06 -13.55 3.54
CA LEU A 81 12.69 -13.84 4.93
C LEU A 81 11.18 -13.99 5.09
N MET A 82 10.42 -13.27 4.27
CA MET A 82 8.95 -13.25 4.31
C MET A 82 8.32 -14.23 3.33
N ARG A 83 9.11 -14.82 2.42
CA ARG A 83 8.65 -15.82 1.44
C ARG A 83 8.07 -17.03 2.15
N ASP A 84 6.95 -17.54 1.64
CA ASP A 84 6.22 -18.72 2.16
C ASP A 84 5.77 -18.63 3.63
N LYS A 85 5.87 -17.45 4.26
CA LYS A 85 5.43 -17.27 5.63
C LYS A 85 3.90 -17.30 5.73
N GLN A 86 3.38 -18.27 6.49
CA GLN A 86 1.93 -18.44 6.67
C GLN A 86 1.33 -17.55 7.75
N ARG A 87 2.16 -17.07 8.70
CA ARG A 87 1.72 -16.23 9.81
C ARG A 87 2.84 -15.27 10.20
N LEU A 88 2.48 -14.00 10.38
CA LEU A 88 3.40 -12.98 10.90
C LEU A 88 3.64 -13.18 12.39
N ALA A 89 4.87 -12.94 12.80
CA ALA A 89 5.31 -12.77 14.17
C ALA A 89 5.78 -11.33 14.35
N PRO A 90 4.89 -10.36 14.62
CA PRO A 90 5.19 -8.92 14.51
C PRO A 90 6.30 -8.41 15.45
N LEU A 91 6.65 -9.17 16.50
CA LEU A 91 7.75 -8.85 17.41
C LEU A 91 9.13 -9.22 16.86
N THR A 92 9.20 -10.13 15.90
CA THR A 92 10.46 -10.65 15.33
C THR A 92 10.59 -10.39 13.85
N ASP A 93 9.47 -10.29 13.15
CA ASP A 93 9.43 -10.07 11.72
C ASP A 93 9.71 -8.59 11.42
N PRO A 94 10.46 -8.30 10.34
CA PRO A 94 10.65 -6.93 9.93
C PRO A 94 9.31 -6.31 9.53
N PRO A 95 9.14 -4.99 9.66
CA PRO A 95 8.02 -4.30 9.04
C PRO A 95 8.17 -4.31 7.51
N PRO A 96 7.07 -4.16 6.75
CA PRO A 96 7.15 -4.00 5.31
C PRO A 96 7.88 -2.70 4.96
N GLU A 97 8.70 -2.77 3.92
CA GLU A 97 9.42 -1.62 3.38
C GLU A 97 8.48 -0.64 2.68
N LEU A 98 7.38 -1.13 2.09
CA LEU A 98 6.36 -0.30 1.45
C LEU A 98 4.95 -0.76 1.83
N VAL A 99 4.08 0.20 2.13
CA VAL A 99 2.63 -0.03 2.23
C VAL A 99 1.88 0.91 1.29
N ILE A 100 0.73 0.46 0.82
CA ILE A 100 -0.25 1.26 0.09
C ILE A 100 -1.39 1.58 1.05
N GLU A 101 -1.80 2.86 1.04
CA GLU A 101 -2.93 3.36 1.81
C GLU A 101 -3.84 4.21 0.91
N VAL A 102 -5.12 3.86 0.82
CA VAL A 102 -6.11 4.46 -0.06
C VAL A 102 -7.16 5.22 0.77
N ASP A 103 -6.96 6.52 0.93
CA ASP A 103 -7.87 7.37 1.71
C ASP A 103 -8.99 7.93 0.82
N VAL A 104 -10.08 7.17 0.63
CA VAL A 104 -11.29 7.67 -0.06
C VAL A 104 -12.09 8.62 0.85
N SER A 105 -12.25 8.26 2.13
CA SER A 105 -12.98 9.01 3.15
C SER A 105 -12.05 9.43 4.29
N SER A 106 -12.49 10.41 5.08
CA SER A 106 -11.78 10.78 6.31
C SER A 106 -11.87 9.63 7.31
N SER A 107 -10.76 8.91 7.53
CA SER A 107 -10.60 8.06 8.70
C SER A 107 -10.63 8.92 9.98
N SER A 108 -11.23 8.39 11.03
CA SER A 108 -11.24 9.00 12.36
C SER A 108 -9.90 8.79 13.07
N LEU A 109 -9.12 7.79 12.65
CA LEU A 109 -7.82 7.46 13.19
C LEU A 109 -6.69 7.91 12.26
N ASN A 110 -5.71 8.64 12.79
CA ASN A 110 -4.52 8.94 12.03
C ASN A 110 -3.62 7.69 11.97
N LYS A 111 -3.68 6.96 10.85
CA LYS A 111 -2.90 5.72 10.65
C LYS A 111 -1.39 5.96 10.51
N LEU A 112 -0.97 7.16 10.12
CA LEU A 112 0.46 7.47 9.91
C LEU A 112 1.31 7.27 11.18
N PRO A 113 0.95 7.82 12.37
CA PRO A 113 1.64 7.50 13.62
C PRO A 113 1.68 6.02 14.00
N ILE A 114 0.72 5.21 13.53
CA ILE A 114 0.72 3.77 13.77
C ILE A 114 1.79 3.12 12.90
N TYR A 115 1.77 3.36 11.58
CA TYR A 115 2.82 2.89 10.66
C TYR A 115 4.22 3.33 11.08
N ALA A 116 4.38 4.57 11.56
CA ALA A 116 5.66 5.07 12.05
C ALA A 116 6.17 4.27 13.25
N SER A 117 5.28 3.93 14.20
CA SER A 117 5.64 3.08 15.34
C SER A 117 5.89 1.61 14.97
N LEU A 118 5.32 1.14 13.86
CA LEU A 118 5.63 -0.17 13.28
C LEU A 118 6.98 -0.16 12.53
N GLY A 119 7.49 1.01 12.14
CA GLY A 119 8.75 1.14 11.41
C GLY A 119 8.61 0.96 9.90
N VAL A 120 7.41 1.17 9.33
CA VAL A 120 7.19 1.08 7.88
C VAL A 120 7.94 2.20 7.16
N ARG A 121 8.84 1.85 6.25
CA ARG A 121 9.78 2.80 5.65
C ARG A 121 9.12 3.79 4.68
N GLU A 122 8.24 3.31 3.82
CA GLU A 122 7.60 4.11 2.78
C GLU A 122 6.09 3.82 2.70
N ILE A 123 5.28 4.86 2.48
CA ILE A 123 3.83 4.74 2.26
C ILE A 123 3.49 5.40 0.92
N TRP A 124 2.84 4.66 0.04
CA TRP A 124 2.15 5.24 -1.11
C TRP A 124 0.72 5.54 -0.71
N ARG A 125 0.45 6.81 -0.41
CA ARG A 125 -0.84 7.27 0.07
C ARG A 125 -1.61 7.92 -1.05
N TRP A 126 -2.72 7.32 -1.45
CA TRP A 126 -3.62 7.93 -2.41
C TRP A 126 -4.70 8.75 -1.72
N ARG A 127 -4.94 9.95 -2.26
CA ARG A 127 -6.09 10.80 -1.97
C ARG A 127 -6.71 11.26 -3.27
N GLN A 128 -7.89 11.87 -3.21
CA GLN A 128 -8.57 12.40 -4.40
C GLN A 128 -7.68 13.32 -5.26
N SER A 129 -6.67 13.98 -4.68
CA SER A 129 -5.69 14.83 -5.36
C SER A 129 -4.56 14.10 -6.10
N GLY A 130 -4.33 12.81 -5.82
CA GLY A 130 -3.21 12.03 -6.41
C GLY A 130 -2.53 11.10 -5.41
N VAL A 131 -1.38 10.56 -5.80
CA VAL A 131 -0.57 9.64 -5.00
C VAL A 131 0.60 10.38 -4.37
N ALA A 132 0.64 10.47 -3.06
CA ALA A 132 1.80 10.97 -2.32
C ALA A 132 2.71 9.81 -1.92
N ILE A 133 4.02 9.95 -2.13
CA ILE A 133 5.03 9.07 -1.55
C ILE A 133 5.44 9.68 -0.22
N MET A 134 5.21 8.98 0.88
CA MET A 134 5.58 9.41 2.23
C MET A 134 6.74 8.55 2.72
N ARG A 135 7.81 9.16 3.21
CA ARG A 135 8.95 8.45 3.80
C ARG A 135 9.01 8.69 5.29
N LEU A 136 9.31 7.63 6.05
CA LEU A 136 9.58 7.73 7.48
C LEU A 136 10.96 8.37 7.69
N GLU A 137 10.97 9.54 8.34
CA GLU A 137 12.18 10.24 8.78
C GLU A 137 12.02 10.59 10.27
N ASP A 138 13.03 10.28 11.07
CA ASP A 138 12.98 10.31 12.53
C ASP A 138 11.78 9.54 13.12
N ALA A 139 10.69 10.24 13.44
CA ALA A 139 9.47 9.68 14.02
C ALA A 139 8.20 10.02 13.22
N GLY A 140 8.35 10.58 12.01
CA GLY A 140 7.24 11.11 11.22
C GLY A 140 7.36 10.84 9.73
N TYR A 141 6.25 11.00 9.02
CA TYR A 141 6.20 10.84 7.57
C TYR A 141 6.30 12.18 6.86
N HIS A 142 7.18 12.24 5.86
CA HIS A 142 7.41 13.41 5.02
C HIS A 142 7.16 13.07 3.55
N GLU A 143 6.50 13.98 2.83
CA GLU A 143 6.28 13.82 1.39
C GLU A 143 7.60 13.86 0.63
N GLN A 144 7.76 12.92 -0.30
CA GLN A 144 8.91 12.77 -1.17
C GLN A 144 8.45 12.71 -2.62
N ASN A 145 9.29 13.21 -3.52
CA ASN A 145 8.96 13.18 -4.95
C ASN A 145 9.23 11.81 -5.60
N ALA A 146 10.07 10.98 -4.98
CA ALA A 146 10.51 9.69 -5.53
C ALA A 146 10.59 8.59 -4.47
N SER A 147 10.29 7.37 -4.92
CA SER A 147 10.36 6.15 -4.13
C SER A 147 11.80 5.73 -3.89
N THR A 148 12.06 5.24 -2.68
CA THR A 148 13.31 4.55 -2.31
C THR A 148 13.20 3.04 -2.50
N VAL A 149 11.98 2.51 -2.42
CA VAL A 149 11.72 1.07 -2.56
C VAL A 149 11.76 0.65 -4.03
N LEU A 150 11.25 1.50 -4.93
CA LEU A 150 11.39 1.34 -6.38
C LEU A 150 12.13 2.55 -6.96
N PRO A 151 13.47 2.48 -7.11
CA PRO A 151 14.28 3.60 -7.58
C PRO A 151 13.78 4.19 -8.90
N GLY A 152 13.71 5.52 -8.96
CA GLY A 152 13.27 6.26 -10.15
C GLY A 152 11.76 6.43 -10.29
N VAL A 153 10.94 5.72 -9.51
CA VAL A 153 9.48 5.93 -9.49
C VAL A 153 9.15 7.23 -8.78
N THR A 154 8.36 8.09 -9.43
CA THR A 154 7.94 9.39 -8.89
C THR A 154 6.46 9.47 -8.58
N THR A 155 6.08 10.40 -7.69
CA THR A 155 4.66 10.71 -7.39
C THR A 155 3.87 11.08 -8.65
N GLU A 156 4.49 11.78 -9.60
CA GLU A 156 3.86 12.15 -10.86
C GLU A 156 3.53 10.93 -11.73
N GLN A 157 4.49 10.00 -11.89
CA GLN A 157 4.28 8.76 -12.62
C GLN A 157 3.19 7.90 -11.96
N LEU A 158 3.24 7.73 -10.63
CA LEU A 158 2.23 6.98 -9.89
C LEU A 158 0.83 7.57 -10.08
N THR A 159 0.71 8.89 -9.96
CA THR A 159 -0.56 9.59 -10.15
C THR A 159 -1.08 9.43 -11.57
N SER A 160 -0.22 9.63 -12.57
CA SER A 160 -0.61 9.49 -13.98
C SER A 160 -1.06 8.06 -14.32
N LEU A 161 -0.27 7.05 -13.94
CA LEU A 161 -0.59 5.64 -14.17
C LEU A 161 -1.87 5.20 -13.45
N LEU A 162 -2.08 5.66 -12.22
CA LEU A 162 -3.30 5.38 -11.46
C LEU A 162 -4.52 5.98 -12.17
N GLN A 163 -4.44 7.23 -12.62
CA GLN A 163 -5.54 7.85 -13.34
C GLN A 163 -5.80 7.16 -14.69
N ALA A 164 -4.75 6.78 -15.42
CA ALA A 164 -4.87 6.03 -16.68
C ALA A 164 -5.62 4.70 -16.49
N SER A 165 -5.40 4.03 -15.34
CA SER A 165 -6.06 2.77 -14.99
C SER A 165 -7.60 2.85 -14.97
N ARG A 166 -8.17 4.03 -14.74
CA ARG A 166 -9.62 4.29 -14.72
C ARG A 166 -10.23 4.44 -16.11
N ARG A 167 -9.41 4.77 -17.11
CA ARG A 167 -9.86 5.17 -18.45
C ARG A 167 -9.57 4.09 -19.50
N MET A 168 -8.49 3.35 -19.29
CA MET A 168 -7.95 2.42 -20.29
C MET A 168 -8.39 0.99 -20.05
N LYS A 169 -8.40 0.21 -21.14
CA LYS A 169 -8.53 -1.25 -21.02
C LYS A 169 -7.33 -1.81 -20.28
N ARG A 170 -7.57 -2.85 -19.48
CA ARG A 170 -6.55 -3.41 -18.57
C ARG A 170 -5.26 -3.84 -19.27
N LYS A 171 -5.35 -4.40 -20.48
CA LYS A 171 -4.18 -4.81 -21.27
C LYS A 171 -3.34 -3.61 -21.69
N ASP A 172 -3.98 -2.56 -22.21
CA ASP A 172 -3.32 -1.37 -22.72
C ASP A 172 -2.68 -0.59 -21.58
N TRP A 173 -3.40 -0.45 -20.46
CA TRP A 173 -2.87 0.15 -19.23
C TRP A 173 -1.63 -0.58 -18.71
N ARG A 174 -1.63 -1.93 -18.68
CA ARG A 174 -0.43 -2.68 -18.26
C ARG A 174 0.77 -2.46 -19.19
N GLN A 175 0.54 -2.25 -20.49
CA GLN A 175 1.64 -1.92 -21.40
C GLN A 175 2.19 -0.52 -21.12
N GLU A 176 1.36 0.44 -20.73
CA GLU A 176 1.81 1.76 -20.32
C GLU A 176 2.64 1.71 -19.03
N VAL A 177 2.21 0.93 -18.03
CA VAL A 177 3.00 0.72 -16.80
C VAL A 177 4.37 0.14 -17.14
N ARG A 178 4.43 -0.87 -18.02
CA ARG A 178 5.71 -1.45 -18.49
C ARG A 178 6.56 -0.45 -19.26
N ALA A 179 5.96 0.36 -20.13
CA ALA A 179 6.67 1.39 -20.87
C ALA A 179 7.33 2.39 -19.92
N VAL A 180 6.62 2.83 -18.87
CA VAL A 180 7.20 3.66 -17.81
C VAL A 180 8.34 2.91 -17.11
N ALA A 181 8.13 1.67 -16.69
CA ALA A 181 9.17 0.88 -16.03
C ALA A 181 10.44 0.72 -16.88
N GLN A 182 10.31 0.57 -18.19
CA GLN A 182 11.44 0.49 -19.12
C GLN A 182 12.23 1.80 -19.20
N THR A 183 11.59 2.96 -19.01
CA THR A 183 12.32 4.24 -18.95
C THR A 183 13.19 4.37 -17.69
N LEU A 184 12.90 3.61 -16.63
CA LEU A 184 13.65 3.63 -15.37
C LEU A 184 14.91 2.75 -15.41
N LYS A 185 15.08 1.91 -16.43
CA LYS A 185 16.25 1.04 -16.61
C LYS A 185 17.48 1.78 -17.16
N ASN A 186 17.31 3.03 -17.61
CA ASN A 186 18.30 3.81 -18.36
C ASN A 186 19.12 4.72 -17.46
#